data_AF-A0AA36ANW6-F1
#
_entry.id   AF-A0AA36ANW6-F1
#
_cell.length_a   1.000
_cell.length_b   1.000
_cell.length_c   1.000
_cell.angle_alpha   90.00
_cell.angle_beta   90.00
_cell.angle_gamma   90.00
#
_symmetry.space_group_name_H-M   'P 1'
#
loop_
_entity.id
_entity.type
_entity.pdbx_description
1 polymer ?
#
loop_
_entity_poly.entity_id
_entity_poly.type
_entity_poly.pdbx_seq_one_letter_code
_entity_poly.pdbx_strand_id
1 'polypeptide(L)'
;MSIITTEDLRTPKRGRKTRALPDCSPKVRSPGEKTRYDTSLGLLTKKFVGLLRNAPDGVVDLNKAAESLEVQKRRIYDITNVLEGINLISKKSKNHIQWKGCISSIAANPVPLQLTTKLMDLHSEMAIYEAKENEMDELIEHCTKQLKILTEDPEKSKYPFMNKKCSLLCILLQKISYSGYNSSCHND
;
A
#
# COMPACT_ATOMS: atom_id res chain seq x y z
N MET A 1 -41.26 -14.87 -65.39
CA MET A 1 -41.07 -16.33 -65.36
C MET A 1 -40.33 -16.68 -64.08
N SER A 2 -41.07 -17.33 -63.18
CA SER A 2 -40.70 -18.32 -62.15
C SER A 2 -39.32 -19.00 -62.36
N ILE A 3 -38.60 -19.59 -61.39
CA ILE A 3 -38.95 -20.30 -60.15
C ILE A 3 -37.68 -20.39 -59.26
N ILE A 4 -37.95 -20.55 -57.96
CA ILE A 4 -37.18 -20.92 -56.76
C ILE A 4 -36.29 -22.20 -56.89
N THR A 5 -35.21 -22.28 -56.09
CA THR A 5 -34.72 -23.46 -55.33
C THR A 5 -33.65 -22.95 -54.33
N THR A 6 -33.95 -22.71 -53.04
CA THR A 6 -33.84 -23.61 -51.86
C THR A 6 -32.63 -24.56 -51.84
N GLU A 7 -31.90 -24.56 -50.73
CA GLU A 7 -31.31 -25.70 -50.00
C GLU A 7 -30.19 -25.12 -49.09
N ASP A 8 -30.39 -24.73 -47.84
CA ASP A 8 -30.82 -25.42 -46.60
C ASP A 8 -29.64 -25.61 -45.63
N LEU A 9 -29.89 -25.16 -44.40
CA LEU A 9 -28.99 -25.18 -43.25
C LEU A 9 -28.83 -26.62 -42.77
N ARG A 10 -27.60 -27.16 -42.71
CA ARG A 10 -27.37 -28.44 -42.02
C ARG A 10 -26.09 -28.51 -41.22
N THR A 11 -26.24 -28.31 -39.91
CA THR A 11 -25.31 -28.76 -38.87
C THR A 11 -25.21 -30.29 -38.83
N PRO A 12 -24.03 -30.89 -38.60
CA PRO A 12 -23.94 -32.28 -38.18
C PRO A 12 -24.02 -32.42 -36.65
N LYS A 13 -25.01 -33.17 -36.16
CA LYS A 13 -25.04 -33.77 -34.81
C LYS A 13 -24.65 -35.24 -34.90
N ARG A 14 -23.61 -35.65 -34.17
CA ARG A 14 -23.41 -36.94 -33.43
C ARG A 14 -21.91 -37.07 -33.10
N GLY A 15 -21.45 -37.51 -31.93
CA GLY A 15 -22.12 -38.23 -30.86
C GLY A 15 -21.33 -38.18 -29.54
N ARG A 16 -22.01 -38.65 -28.50
CA ARG A 16 -21.63 -38.68 -27.09
C ARG A 16 -20.60 -39.79 -26.83
N LYS A 17 -19.46 -39.47 -26.20
CA LYS A 17 -18.66 -40.46 -25.44
C LYS A 17 -18.04 -39.81 -24.20
N THR A 18 -18.64 -40.18 -23.07
CA THR A 18 -18.18 -40.32 -21.69
C THR A 18 -17.02 -39.45 -21.18
N ARG A 19 -17.31 -38.65 -20.14
CA ARG A 19 -16.32 -38.03 -19.23
C ARG A 19 -15.47 -39.12 -18.58
N ALA A 20 -14.16 -39.09 -18.79
CA ALA A 20 -13.21 -39.80 -17.92
C ALA A 20 -12.83 -38.88 -16.75
N LEU A 21 -12.88 -39.42 -15.53
CA LEU A 21 -12.43 -38.79 -14.29
C LEU A 21 -10.91 -38.54 -14.34
N PRO A 22 -10.39 -37.50 -13.69
CA PRO A 22 -8.96 -37.36 -13.49
C PRO A 22 -8.53 -38.40 -12.44
N ASP A 23 -7.67 -39.33 -12.86
CA ASP A 23 -6.97 -40.25 -11.97
C ASP A 23 -6.15 -39.43 -10.96
N CYS A 24 -6.50 -39.57 -9.68
CA CYS A 24 -5.85 -38.90 -8.56
C CYS A 24 -4.66 -39.75 -8.10
N SER A 25 -3.68 -39.91 -8.98
CA SER A 25 -2.40 -40.51 -8.61
C SER A 25 -1.46 -39.41 -8.05
N PRO A 26 -0.98 -39.51 -6.81
CA PRO A 26 -0.02 -38.55 -6.26
C PRO A 26 1.30 -38.70 -7.00
N LYS A 27 1.54 -37.80 -7.96
CA LYS A 27 2.79 -37.69 -8.69
C LYS A 27 3.89 -37.30 -7.69
N VAL A 28 4.73 -38.26 -7.31
CA VAL A 28 5.91 -38.04 -6.47
C VAL A 28 6.79 -37.02 -7.23
N ARG A 29 6.87 -35.80 -6.69
CA ARG A 29 7.66 -34.71 -7.27
C ARG A 29 9.13 -34.97 -6.99
N SER A 30 9.94 -34.93 -8.04
CA SER A 30 11.39 -35.13 -7.99
C SER A 30 12.06 -34.06 -7.11
N PRO A 31 13.17 -34.35 -6.40
CA PRO A 31 13.88 -33.42 -5.49
C PRO A 31 14.58 -32.20 -6.15
N GLY A 32 14.06 -31.67 -7.26
CA GLY A 32 14.62 -30.52 -7.98
C GLY A 32 13.59 -29.72 -8.78
N GLU A 33 12.29 -29.97 -8.62
CA GLU A 33 11.26 -29.17 -9.29
C GLU A 33 11.18 -27.77 -8.65
N LYS A 34 11.58 -26.75 -9.41
CA LYS A 34 11.32 -25.34 -9.08
C LYS A 34 9.82 -25.21 -8.75
N THR A 35 9.53 -24.82 -7.52
CA THR A 35 8.15 -24.73 -7.05
C THR A 35 7.43 -23.63 -7.82
N ARG A 36 6.09 -23.70 -7.91
CA ARG A 36 5.27 -22.64 -8.51
C ARG A 36 5.58 -21.26 -7.90
N TYR A 37 6.01 -21.22 -6.63
CA TYR A 37 6.37 -20.00 -5.93
C TYR A 37 7.67 -19.36 -6.46
N ASP A 38 8.65 -20.16 -6.87
CA ASP A 38 9.96 -19.69 -7.34
C ASP A 38 9.88 -18.89 -8.64
N THR A 39 8.77 -19.04 -9.38
CA THR A 39 8.47 -18.30 -10.62
C THR A 39 7.33 -17.30 -10.45
N SER A 40 6.88 -17.08 -9.21
CA SER A 40 5.78 -16.17 -8.92
C SER A 40 6.14 -14.72 -9.24
N LEU A 41 5.16 -13.97 -9.76
CA LEU A 41 5.35 -12.56 -10.06
C LEU A 41 5.79 -11.78 -8.82
N GLY A 42 5.23 -12.08 -7.64
CA GLY A 42 5.59 -11.42 -6.39
C GLY A 42 7.06 -11.59 -6.01
N LEU A 43 7.63 -12.80 -6.16
CA LEU A 43 9.05 -13.03 -5.90
C LEU A 43 9.93 -12.28 -6.91
N LEU A 44 9.54 -12.28 -8.18
CA LEU A 44 10.25 -11.54 -9.23
C LEU A 44 10.19 -10.03 -8.97
N THR A 45 9.04 -9.49 -8.60
CA THR A 45 8.89 -8.06 -8.25
C THR A 45 9.80 -7.68 -7.08
N LYS A 46 9.88 -8.51 -6.02
CA LYS A 46 10.80 -8.26 -4.89
C LYS A 46 12.26 -8.17 -5.35
N LYS A 47 12.72 -9.11 -6.17
CA LYS A 47 14.08 -9.09 -6.73
C LYS A 47 14.30 -7.87 -7.64
N PHE A 48 13.32 -7.55 -8.48
CA PHE A 48 13.37 -6.41 -9.41
C PHE A 48 13.46 -5.07 -8.68
N VAL A 49 12.70 -4.88 -7.60
CA VAL A 49 12.80 -3.69 -6.74
C VAL A 49 14.17 -3.59 -6.06
N GLY A 50 14.77 -4.73 -5.69
CA GLY A 50 16.17 -4.75 -5.23
C GLY A 50 17.14 -4.19 -6.26
N LEU A 51 16.99 -4.54 -7.54
CA LEU A 51 17.82 -3.98 -8.62
C LEU A 51 17.60 -2.48 -8.82
N LEU A 52 16.36 -2.00 -8.69
CA LEU A 52 16.04 -0.57 -8.77
C LEU A 52 16.68 0.24 -7.64
N ARG A 53 16.70 -0.31 -6.41
CA ARG A 53 17.33 0.32 -5.25
C ARG A 53 18.85 0.38 -5.33
N ASN A 54 19.48 -0.63 -5.93
CA ASN A 54 20.94 -0.72 -6.05
C ASN A 54 21.48 0.03 -7.28
N ALA A 55 20.63 0.52 -8.18
CA ALA A 55 21.05 1.21 -9.39
C ALA A 55 21.49 2.66 -9.08
N PRO A 56 22.71 3.08 -9.49
CA PRO A 56 23.29 4.36 -9.07
C PRO A 56 22.55 5.63 -9.54
N ASP A 57 21.70 5.53 -10.56
CA ASP A 57 20.87 6.65 -11.06
C ASP A 57 19.36 6.40 -10.93
N GLY A 58 18.99 5.33 -10.21
CA GLY A 58 17.61 4.82 -10.23
C GLY A 58 17.14 4.38 -11.62
N VAL A 59 18.05 4.21 -12.59
CA VAL A 59 17.75 3.75 -13.95
C VAL A 59 18.17 2.29 -14.09
N VAL A 60 17.23 1.46 -14.55
CA VAL A 60 17.46 0.02 -14.76
C VAL A 60 17.28 -0.33 -16.23
N ASP A 61 18.25 -1.06 -16.78
CA ASP A 61 18.17 -1.68 -18.10
C ASP A 61 17.33 -2.97 -18.01
N LEU A 62 16.28 -3.05 -18.82
CA LEU A 62 15.37 -4.19 -18.88
C LEU A 62 16.04 -5.48 -19.36
N ASN A 63 17.12 -5.38 -20.18
CA ASN A 63 17.88 -6.57 -20.59
C ASN A 63 18.66 -7.14 -19.43
N LYS A 64 19.42 -6.29 -18.72
CA LYS A 64 20.18 -6.68 -17.53
C LYS A 64 19.27 -7.22 -16.43
N ALA A 65 18.10 -6.62 -16.24
CA ALA A 65 17.12 -7.13 -15.29
C ALA A 65 16.59 -8.51 -15.70
N ALA A 66 16.33 -8.76 -16.98
CA ALA A 66 15.89 -10.08 -17.46
C ALA A 66 16.95 -11.16 -17.20
N GLU A 67 18.23 -10.83 -17.39
CA GLU A 67 19.37 -11.71 -17.09
C GLU A 67 19.49 -11.98 -15.59
N SER A 68 19.50 -10.93 -14.75
CA SER A 68 19.64 -11.06 -13.30
C SER A 68 18.50 -11.82 -12.63
N LEU A 69 17.28 -11.73 -13.17
CA LEU A 69 16.13 -12.49 -12.66
C LEU A 69 16.00 -13.87 -13.32
N GLU A 70 16.81 -14.18 -14.34
CA GLU A 70 16.72 -15.41 -15.15
C GLU A 70 15.33 -15.65 -15.72
N VAL A 71 14.66 -14.59 -16.21
CA VAL A 71 13.29 -14.66 -16.73
C VAL A 71 13.17 -14.10 -18.14
N GLN A 72 12.14 -14.56 -18.84
CA GLN A 72 11.78 -14.03 -20.16
C GLN A 72 11.31 -12.57 -20.06
N LYS A 73 11.55 -11.78 -21.12
CA LYS A 73 11.10 -10.37 -21.22
C LYS A 73 9.62 -10.16 -20.94
N ARG A 74 8.77 -11.17 -21.20
CA ARG A 74 7.35 -11.11 -20.90
C ARG A 74 7.07 -10.85 -19.41
N ARG A 75 7.85 -11.46 -18.51
CA ARG A 75 7.71 -11.29 -17.05
C ARG A 75 8.15 -9.89 -16.59
N ILE A 76 9.14 -9.32 -17.25
CA ILE A 76 9.56 -7.94 -16.99
C ILE A 76 8.40 -6.98 -17.27
N TYR A 77 7.66 -7.17 -18.38
CA TYR A 77 6.50 -6.35 -18.68
C TYR A 77 5.35 -6.53 -17.68
N ASP A 78 5.13 -7.74 -17.15
CA ASP A 78 4.15 -7.95 -16.09
C ASP A 78 4.48 -7.09 -14.86
N ILE A 79 5.76 -7.00 -14.48
CA ILE A 79 6.21 -6.19 -13.35
C ILE A 79 6.11 -4.70 -13.69
N THR A 80 6.62 -4.27 -14.84
CA THR A 80 6.64 -2.85 -15.19
C THR A 80 5.24 -2.29 -15.38
N ASN A 81 4.29 -3.03 -15.95
CA ASN A 81 2.91 -2.55 -16.13
C ASN A 81 2.23 -2.26 -14.78
N VAL A 82 2.48 -3.11 -13.77
CA VAL A 82 1.94 -2.89 -12.42
C VAL A 82 2.61 -1.68 -11.76
N LEU A 83 3.94 -1.59 -11.82
CA LEU A 83 4.68 -0.46 -11.22
C LEU A 83 4.42 0.87 -11.94
N GLU A 84 4.18 0.84 -13.25
CA GLU A 84 3.79 2.00 -14.06
C GLU A 84 2.34 2.40 -13.77
N GLY A 85 1.43 1.43 -13.61
CA GLY A 85 0.04 1.69 -13.23
C GLY A 85 -0.11 2.39 -11.87
N ILE A 86 0.84 2.18 -10.95
CA ILE A 86 0.92 2.85 -9.65
C ILE A 86 1.85 4.09 -9.72
N ASN A 87 2.40 4.42 -10.90
CA ASN A 87 3.30 5.55 -11.12
C ASN A 87 4.61 5.53 -10.30
N LEU A 88 5.10 4.36 -9.89
CA LEU A 88 6.37 4.23 -9.16
C LEU A 88 7.60 4.24 -10.09
N ILE A 89 7.38 4.05 -11.39
CA ILE A 89 8.42 4.08 -12.43
C ILE A 89 7.98 4.92 -13.64
N SER A 90 8.94 5.39 -14.42
CA SER A 90 8.74 5.97 -15.76
C SER A 90 9.59 5.26 -16.80
N LYS A 91 9.08 5.19 -18.02
CA LYS A 91 9.88 4.84 -19.19
C LYS A 91 10.82 5.99 -19.55
N LYS A 92 12.14 5.75 -19.47
CA LYS A 92 13.17 6.69 -19.93
C LYS A 92 13.50 6.47 -21.40
N SER A 93 13.64 5.21 -21.82
CA SER A 93 13.83 4.81 -23.22
C SER A 93 13.35 3.38 -23.46
N LYS A 94 13.45 2.86 -24.70
CA LYS A 94 12.92 1.53 -25.08
C LYS A 94 13.40 0.38 -24.18
N ASN A 95 14.61 0.48 -23.63
CA ASN A 95 15.21 -0.53 -22.76
C ASN A 95 15.51 -0.03 -21.35
N HIS A 96 15.18 1.23 -21.02
CA HIS A 96 15.53 1.81 -19.72
C HIS A 96 14.28 2.36 -19.03
N ILE A 97 14.11 1.94 -17.79
CA ILE A 97 13.11 2.51 -16.87
C ILE A 97 13.81 3.28 -15.77
N GLN A 98 13.13 4.29 -15.24
CA GLN A 98 13.61 5.12 -14.15
C GLN A 98 12.66 4.97 -12.95
N TRP A 99 13.25 4.77 -11.78
CA TRP A 99 12.57 4.73 -10.51
C TRP A 99 12.13 6.14 -10.09
N LYS A 100 10.83 6.32 -9.88
CA LYS A 100 10.25 7.57 -9.36
C LYS A 100 10.08 7.55 -7.84
N GLY A 101 9.94 6.36 -7.25
CA GLY A 101 9.68 6.19 -5.82
C GLY A 101 10.86 6.51 -4.90
N CYS A 102 11.91 7.18 -5.39
CA CYS A 102 12.99 7.67 -4.54
C CYS A 102 12.68 9.09 -4.11
N ILE A 103 12.11 9.22 -2.93
CA ILE A 103 12.18 10.46 -2.13
C ILE A 103 13.67 10.85 -1.88
N SER A 104 14.61 9.91 -2.07
CA SER A 104 16.06 10.16 -2.05
C SER A 104 16.60 10.92 -3.28
N SER A 105 15.78 11.19 -4.31
CA SER A 105 16.24 11.88 -5.53
C SER A 105 16.05 13.40 -5.52
N ILE A 106 15.80 14.02 -4.35
CA ILE A 106 15.95 15.48 -4.20
C ILE A 106 17.36 15.93 -4.61
N ALA A 107 18.36 15.03 -4.53
CA ALA A 107 19.74 15.34 -4.91
C ALA A 107 20.05 15.28 -6.41
N ALA A 108 19.21 14.67 -7.26
CA ALA A 108 19.61 14.32 -8.64
C ALA A 108 18.78 14.97 -9.76
N ASN A 109 17.66 15.64 -9.43
CA ASN A 109 16.97 16.52 -10.36
C ASN A 109 16.70 17.84 -9.65
N PRO A 110 17.02 19.01 -10.24
CA PRO A 110 16.52 20.27 -9.70
C PRO A 110 15.00 20.20 -9.76
N VAL A 111 14.39 19.91 -8.60
CA VAL A 111 12.96 19.99 -8.41
C VAL A 111 12.57 21.42 -8.84
N PRO A 112 11.62 21.60 -9.78
CA PRO A 112 11.18 22.92 -10.21
C PRO A 112 10.98 23.82 -8.99
N LEU A 113 11.55 25.03 -8.99
CA LEU A 113 11.60 25.92 -7.83
C LEU A 113 10.22 26.12 -7.14
N GLN A 114 9.14 26.06 -7.92
CA GLN A 114 7.76 26.12 -7.40
C GLN A 114 7.38 24.92 -6.53
N LEU A 115 7.85 23.72 -6.88
CA LEU A 115 7.64 22.50 -6.10
C LEU A 115 8.49 22.50 -4.83
N THR A 116 9.70 23.06 -4.84
CA THR A 116 10.49 23.23 -3.60
C THR A 116 9.83 24.22 -2.64
N THR A 117 9.30 25.34 -3.15
CA THR A 117 8.54 26.30 -2.32
C THR A 117 7.30 25.64 -1.72
N LYS A 118 6.51 24.93 -2.54
CA LYS A 118 5.31 24.25 -2.03
C LYS A 118 5.63 23.15 -1.01
N LEU A 119 6.74 22.44 -1.17
CA LEU A 119 7.21 21.46 -0.18
C LEU A 119 7.61 22.16 1.14
N MET A 120 8.37 23.26 1.06
CA MET A 120 8.75 24.04 2.23
C MET A 120 7.53 24.64 2.94
N ASP A 121 6.56 25.16 2.19
CA ASP A 121 5.30 25.70 2.73
C ASP A 121 4.52 24.60 3.45
N LEU A 122 4.35 23.42 2.82
CA LEU A 122 3.69 22.28 3.44
C LEU A 122 4.42 21.78 4.69
N HIS A 123 5.76 21.77 4.70
CA HIS A 123 6.54 21.43 5.89
C HIS A 123 6.35 22.46 7.02
N SER A 124 6.31 23.75 6.68
CA SER A 124 6.03 24.80 7.66
C SER A 124 4.61 24.69 8.21
N GLU A 125 3.65 24.34 7.35
CA GLU A 125 2.26 24.15 7.71
C GLU A 125 2.10 22.92 8.62
N MET A 126 2.80 21.81 8.35
CA MET A 126 2.88 20.66 9.25
C MET A 126 3.43 21.03 10.62
N ALA A 127 4.53 21.79 10.68
CA ALA A 127 5.11 22.23 11.96
C ALA A 127 4.17 23.14 12.76
N ILE A 128 3.39 23.99 12.08
CA ILE A 128 2.36 24.83 12.71
C ILE A 128 1.23 23.96 13.28
N TYR A 129 0.76 22.96 12.51
CA TYR A 129 -0.30 22.07 13.00
C TYR A 129 0.18 21.21 14.17
N GLU A 130 1.42 20.74 14.15
CA GLU A 130 2.03 20.00 15.26
C GLU A 130 2.13 20.86 16.53
N ALA A 131 2.57 22.12 16.41
CA ALA A 131 2.60 23.05 17.54
C ALA A 131 1.19 23.30 18.12
N LYS A 132 0.17 23.38 17.24
CA LYS A 132 -1.22 23.56 17.67
C LYS A 132 -1.81 22.31 18.33
N GLU A 133 -1.45 21.12 17.85
CA GLU A 133 -1.83 19.85 18.48
C GLU A 133 -1.24 19.77 19.89
N ASN A 134 0.05 20.08 20.03
CA ASN A 134 0.73 20.12 21.33
C ASN A 134 0.09 21.13 22.29
N GLU A 135 -0.25 22.34 21.82
CA GLU A 135 -0.95 23.34 22.63
C GLU A 135 -2.32 22.84 23.11
N MET A 136 -3.08 22.19 22.23
CA MET A 136 -4.38 21.60 22.60
C MET A 136 -4.22 20.49 23.64
N ASP A 137 -3.20 19.65 23.50
CA ASP A 137 -2.91 18.58 24.46
C ASP A 137 -2.49 19.13 25.83
N GLU A 138 -1.69 20.20 25.87
CA GLU A 138 -1.34 20.90 27.11
C GLU A 138 -2.58 21.47 27.81
N LEU A 139 -3.51 22.07 27.06
CA LEU A 139 -4.77 22.60 27.62
C LEU A 139 -5.67 21.48 28.15
N ILE A 140 -5.74 20.34 27.44
CA ILE A 140 -6.47 19.16 27.90
C ILE A 140 -5.85 18.62 29.18
N GLU A 141 -4.52 18.52 29.24
CA GLU A 141 -3.79 18.05 30.41
C GLU A 141 -3.99 19.00 31.62
N HIS A 142 -3.94 20.30 31.39
CA HIS A 142 -4.19 21.29 32.43
C HIS A 142 -5.62 21.21 32.95
N CYS A 143 -6.62 21.16 32.07
CA CYS A 143 -8.03 21.06 32.47
C CYS A 143 -8.34 19.75 33.22
N THR A 144 -7.77 18.63 32.76
CA THR A 144 -7.94 17.33 33.43
C THR A 144 -7.32 17.33 34.83
N LYS A 145 -6.13 17.92 35.01
CA LYS A 145 -5.50 18.11 36.34
C LYS A 145 -6.36 18.97 37.26
N GLN A 146 -6.88 20.10 36.78
CA GLN A 146 -7.77 20.98 37.55
C GLN A 146 -9.06 20.25 37.97
N LEU A 147 -9.68 19.52 37.05
CA LEU A 147 -10.87 18.72 37.35
C LEU A 147 -10.59 17.61 38.36
N LYS A 148 -9.43 16.96 38.28
CA LYS A 148 -9.01 15.92 39.23
C LYS A 148 -8.86 16.49 40.63
N ILE A 149 -8.14 17.61 40.78
CA ILE A 149 -7.96 18.31 42.07
C ILE A 149 -9.32 18.68 42.67
N LEU A 150 -10.21 19.28 41.87
CA LEU A 150 -11.55 19.64 42.32
C LEU A 150 -12.42 18.43 42.69
N THR A 151 -12.13 17.24 42.17
CA THR A 151 -12.94 16.02 42.39
C THR A 151 -12.41 15.16 43.54
N GLU A 152 -11.13 15.25 43.89
CA GLU A 152 -10.47 14.46 44.94
C GLU A 152 -10.59 15.04 46.36
N ASP A 153 -11.28 16.18 46.53
CA ASP A 153 -11.53 16.79 47.84
C ASP A 153 -12.34 15.86 48.78
N PRO A 154 -11.86 15.55 50.01
CA PRO A 154 -12.49 14.58 50.91
C PRO A 154 -13.88 15.00 51.40
N GLU A 155 -14.26 16.27 51.31
CA GLU A 155 -15.62 16.73 51.67
C GLU A 155 -16.71 16.35 50.65
N LYS A 156 -16.35 15.98 49.41
CA LYS A 156 -17.30 15.58 48.36
C LYS A 156 -17.93 14.19 48.56
N SER A 157 -17.42 13.40 49.51
CA SER A 157 -18.01 12.12 49.93
C SER A 157 -19.46 12.24 50.43
N LYS A 158 -19.87 13.45 50.83
CA LYS A 158 -21.22 13.77 51.31
C LYS A 158 -22.30 13.83 50.20
N TYR A 159 -21.92 13.94 48.92
CA TYR A 159 -22.88 14.10 47.80
C TYR A 159 -22.65 13.09 46.66
N PRO A 160 -23.20 11.87 46.75
CA PRO A 160 -22.94 10.75 45.81
C PRO A 160 -23.32 11.03 44.34
N PHE A 161 -24.30 11.92 44.12
CA PHE A 161 -24.79 12.27 42.79
C PHE A 161 -23.77 13.07 41.95
N MET A 162 -22.93 13.88 42.60
CA MET A 162 -21.87 14.64 41.93
C MET A 162 -20.69 13.74 41.53
N ASN A 163 -20.48 12.64 42.27
CA ASN A 163 -19.39 11.69 42.04
C ASN A 163 -19.61 10.83 40.79
N LYS A 164 -20.85 10.38 40.52
CA LYS A 164 -21.17 9.60 39.31
C LYS A 164 -20.99 10.41 38.01
N LYS A 165 -21.34 11.70 38.02
CA LYS A 165 -21.15 12.60 36.87
C LYS A 165 -19.67 12.95 36.66
N CYS A 166 -18.89 13.19 37.72
CA CYS A 166 -17.46 13.45 37.60
C CYS A 166 -16.67 12.20 37.16
N SER A 167 -17.05 11.00 37.62
CA SER A 167 -16.44 9.75 37.17
C SER A 167 -16.64 9.49 35.67
N LEU A 168 -17.84 9.76 35.14
CA LEU A 168 -18.13 9.68 33.70
C LEU A 168 -17.34 10.71 32.88
N LEU A 169 -17.19 11.94 33.40
CA LEU A 169 -16.38 12.98 32.76
C LEU A 169 -14.89 12.58 32.71
N CYS A 170 -14.36 12.02 33.79
CA CYS A 170 -12.98 11.52 33.86
C CYS A 170 -12.74 10.37 32.86
N ILE A 171 -13.68 9.41 32.76
CA ILE A 171 -13.61 8.31 31.78
C ILE A 171 -13.70 8.83 30.34
N LEU A 172 -14.53 9.84 30.07
CA LEU A 172 -14.64 10.46 28.74
C LEU A 172 -13.34 11.18 28.34
N LEU A 173 -12.72 11.93 29.25
CA LEU A 173 -11.44 12.60 28.99
C LEU A 173 -10.29 11.61 28.77
N GLN A 174 -10.27 10.51 29.51
CA GLN A 174 -9.28 9.45 29.33
C GLN A 174 -9.44 8.71 28.00
N LYS A 175 -10.67 8.60 27.48
CA LYS A 175 -10.94 8.08 26.12
C LYS A 175 -10.54 9.05 25.01
N ILE A 176 -10.70 10.36 25.22
CA ILE A 176 -10.24 11.39 24.26
C ILE A 176 -8.71 11.34 24.14
N SER A 177 -7.99 11.25 25.26
CA SER A 177 -6.53 11.10 25.29
C SER A 177 -6.05 9.80 24.60
N TYR A 178 -6.71 8.65 24.82
CA TYR A 178 -6.34 7.38 24.17
C TYR A 178 -6.61 7.34 22.65
N SER A 179 -7.53 8.16 22.14
CA SER A 179 -7.83 8.23 20.70
C SER A 179 -6.81 9.07 19.92
N GLY A 180 -6.15 10.05 20.56
CA GLY A 180 -5.07 10.84 19.95
C GLY A 180 -3.80 10.02 19.74
N TYR A 181 -3.40 9.24 20.75
CA TYR A 181 -2.16 8.43 20.71
C TYR A 181 -2.14 7.35 19.62
N ASN A 182 -3.29 6.78 19.24
CA ASN A 182 -3.37 5.73 18.21
C ASN A 182 -3.30 6.27 16.77
N SER A 183 -3.46 7.58 16.55
CA SER A 183 -3.32 8.16 15.20
C SER A 183 -1.86 8.48 14.85
N SER A 184 -0.98 8.63 15.84
CA SER A 184 0.44 8.92 15.64
C SER A 184 1.27 7.67 15.28
N CYS A 185 0.86 6.48 15.74
CA CYS A 185 1.63 5.23 15.57
C CYS A 185 1.37 4.46 14.25
N HIS A 186 0.73 5.06 13.23
CA HIS A 186 0.45 4.38 11.95
C HIS A 186 1.21 4.96 10.74
N ASN A 187 2.22 5.81 10.99
CA ASN A 187 3.08 6.38 9.95
C ASN A 187 4.58 6.14 10.20
N ASP A 188 4.95 5.01 10.79
CA ASP A 188 6.33 4.48 10.79
C ASP A 188 6.47 3.24 9.89
#